data_AF-W4QWV7-F1
#
_entry.id   AF-W4QWV7-F1
#
_cell.length_a   1.000
_cell.length_b   1.000
_cell.length_c   1.000
_cell.angle_alpha   90.00
_cell.angle_beta   90.00
_cell.angle_gamma   90.00
#
_symmetry.space_group_name_H-M   'P 1'
#
loop_
_entity.id
_entity.type
_entity.pdbx_description
1 polymer ?
#
loop_
_entity_poly.entity_id
_entity_poly.type
_entity_poly.pdbx_seq_one_letter_code
_entity_poly.pdbx_strand_id
1 'polypeptide(L)'
;MPKEIYIAGGTAAISAAIEREIRAMGFSVKRIGGQNRFDTAVQIATEVGVANQIFLTTANEQSPDALSIAPYAGLKQIPILLTRRDQLSKTVVDFIVRNNINHVTLIGGTQAISDQIREQLSALNVRTIERISGDTRFGTSVKIAERYASDFDFSNISIASGRSFIDALPGSPYASMQKAPILLTDRTRLPMEVRSWMEQQRLSRTTFTFLGGYGVITDEVRKEFLY
;
A
#
# COMPACT_ATOMS: atom_id res chain seq x y z
N MET A 1 21.69 -1.95 -17.03
CA MET A 1 20.37 -1.88 -17.69
C MET A 1 19.47 -2.95 -17.10
N PRO A 2 18.19 -2.68 -16.84
CA PRO A 2 17.24 -3.73 -16.45
C PRO A 2 17.13 -4.78 -17.56
N LYS A 3 17.04 -6.06 -17.18
CA LYS A 3 16.93 -7.19 -18.13
C LYS A 3 15.47 -7.47 -18.53
N GLU A 4 14.52 -7.09 -17.69
CA GLU A 4 13.10 -7.33 -17.87
C GLU A 4 12.28 -6.15 -17.33
N ILE A 5 11.19 -5.81 -18.03
CA ILE A 5 10.24 -4.77 -17.67
C ILE A 5 8.90 -5.41 -17.36
N TYR A 6 8.37 -5.08 -16.19
CA TYR A 6 7.05 -5.51 -15.75
C TYR A 6 6.02 -4.43 -16.08
N ILE A 7 4.95 -4.82 -16.77
CA ILE A 7 3.79 -3.96 -16.99
C ILE A 7 2.67 -4.44 -16.07
N ALA A 8 2.34 -3.64 -15.05
CA ALA A 8 1.21 -3.91 -14.17
C ALA A 8 -0.08 -3.33 -14.79
N GLY A 9 -1.05 -4.19 -15.07
CA GLY A 9 -2.35 -3.84 -15.62
C GLY A 9 -2.61 -4.34 -17.05
N GLY A 10 -3.90 -4.42 -17.37
CA GLY A 10 -4.38 -4.80 -18.70
C GLY A 10 -4.13 -3.73 -19.77
N THR A 11 -4.49 -4.06 -21.01
CA THR A 11 -4.29 -3.18 -22.18
C THR A 11 -5.15 -1.91 -22.16
N ALA A 12 -6.22 -1.89 -21.36
CA ALA A 12 -7.03 -0.70 -21.12
C ALA A 12 -6.28 0.36 -20.28
N ALA A 13 -5.30 -0.05 -19.46
CA ALA A 13 -4.48 0.86 -18.66
C ALA A 13 -3.17 1.21 -19.38
N ILE A 14 -2.46 0.20 -19.88
CA ILE A 14 -1.21 0.38 -20.65
C ILE A 14 -1.36 -0.38 -21.96
N SER A 15 -1.51 0.35 -23.06
CA SER A 15 -1.85 -0.24 -24.37
C SER A 15 -0.82 -1.28 -24.84
N ALA A 16 -1.26 -2.15 -25.75
CA ALA A 16 -0.37 -3.09 -26.42
C ALA A 16 0.67 -2.39 -27.31
N ALA A 17 0.41 -1.14 -27.73
CA ALA A 17 1.38 -0.36 -28.50
C ALA A 17 2.60 0.01 -27.64
N ILE A 18 2.36 0.48 -26.41
CA ILE A 18 3.44 0.79 -25.45
C ILE A 18 4.30 -0.46 -25.18
N GLU A 19 3.67 -1.63 -24.99
CA GLU A 19 4.41 -2.87 -24.81
C GLU A 19 5.29 -3.22 -26.02
N ARG A 20 4.80 -3.03 -27.25
CA ARG A 20 5.59 -3.26 -28.47
C ARG A 20 6.76 -2.28 -28.57
N GLU A 21 6.55 -1.02 -28.23
CA GLU A 21 7.61 -0.01 -28.20
C GLU A 21 8.72 -0.40 -27.22
N ILE A 22 8.37 -0.81 -26.00
CA ILE A 22 9.34 -1.28 -25.01
C ILE A 22 10.12 -2.50 -25.51
N ARG A 23 9.45 -3.47 -26.14
CA ARG A 23 10.12 -4.64 -26.74
C ARG A 23 11.05 -4.24 -27.90
N ALA A 24 10.66 -3.27 -28.72
CA ALA A 24 11.48 -2.75 -29.83
C ALA A 24 12.75 -2.04 -29.34
N MET A 25 12.75 -1.51 -28.11
CA MET A 25 13.95 -1.00 -27.44
C MET A 25 14.90 -2.10 -26.92
N GLY A 26 14.55 -3.39 -27.10
CA GLY A 26 15.38 -4.54 -26.74
C GLY A 26 15.15 -5.11 -25.34
N PHE A 27 14.09 -4.69 -24.64
CA PHE A 27 13.75 -5.23 -23.31
C PHE A 27 12.86 -6.46 -23.38
N SER A 28 13.07 -7.43 -22.49
CA SER A 28 12.03 -8.43 -22.18
C SER A 28 10.88 -7.73 -21.47
N VAL A 29 9.64 -8.08 -21.81
CA VAL A 29 8.45 -7.51 -21.16
C VAL A 29 7.56 -8.63 -20.64
N LYS A 30 7.15 -8.51 -19.38
CA LYS A 30 6.16 -9.36 -18.73
C LYS A 30 4.99 -8.50 -18.26
N ARG A 31 3.80 -8.75 -18.81
CA ARG A 31 2.58 -8.09 -18.38
C ARG A 31 1.89 -8.91 -17.30
N ILE A 32 1.51 -8.25 -16.21
CA ILE A 32 0.75 -8.82 -15.11
C ILE A 32 -0.54 -8.01 -14.99
N GLY A 33 -1.65 -8.56 -15.48
CA GLY A 33 -2.91 -7.83 -15.60
C GLY A 33 -4.10 -8.77 -15.69
N GLY A 34 -5.11 -8.50 -14.87
CA GLY A 34 -6.37 -9.23 -14.86
C GLY A 34 -7.51 -8.45 -15.52
N GLN A 35 -8.70 -9.06 -15.54
CA GLN A 35 -9.92 -8.43 -16.09
C GLN A 35 -10.33 -7.18 -15.30
N ASN A 36 -9.94 -7.11 -14.04
CA ASN A 36 -10.16 -5.99 -13.15
C ASN A 36 -9.01 -5.89 -12.14
N ARG A 37 -9.11 -4.92 -11.21
CA ARG A 37 -8.12 -4.68 -10.16
C ARG A 37 -7.93 -5.83 -9.17
N PHE A 38 -8.98 -6.61 -8.90
CA PHE A 38 -8.91 -7.77 -8.00
C PHE A 38 -8.08 -8.88 -8.64
N ASP A 39 -8.38 -9.20 -9.90
CA ASP A 39 -7.62 -10.18 -10.67
C ASP A 39 -6.17 -9.75 -10.88
N THR A 40 -5.94 -8.46 -11.13
CA THR A 40 -4.58 -7.90 -11.26
C THR A 40 -3.80 -8.05 -9.95
N ALA A 41 -4.42 -7.73 -8.80
CA ALA A 41 -3.79 -7.89 -7.48
C ALA A 41 -3.46 -9.37 -7.19
N VAL A 42 -4.34 -10.31 -7.55
CA VAL A 42 -4.11 -11.76 -7.41
C VAL A 42 -2.96 -12.24 -8.32
N GLN A 43 -2.85 -11.74 -9.55
CA GLN A 43 -1.73 -12.09 -10.43
C GLN A 43 -0.40 -11.51 -9.91
N ILE A 44 -0.39 -10.28 -9.40
CA ILE A 44 0.79 -9.69 -8.75
C ILE A 44 1.17 -10.52 -7.52
N ALA A 45 0.21 -10.91 -6.69
CA ALA A 45 0.47 -11.75 -5.52
C ALA A 45 1.05 -13.12 -5.89
N THR A 46 0.62 -13.67 -7.03
CA THR A 46 1.17 -14.92 -7.57
C THR A 46 2.62 -14.74 -8.02
N GLU A 47 2.96 -13.59 -8.61
CA GLU A 47 4.34 -13.26 -9.03
C GLU A 47 5.27 -13.04 -7.84
N VAL A 48 4.82 -12.32 -6.81
CA VAL A 48 5.59 -12.12 -5.57
C VAL A 48 5.84 -13.44 -4.86
N GLY A 49 4.89 -14.37 -4.97
CA GLY A 49 4.84 -15.58 -4.15
C GLY A 49 4.27 -15.29 -2.76
N VAL A 50 3.70 -16.32 -2.13
CA VAL A 50 3.12 -16.17 -0.79
C VAL A 50 3.38 -17.42 0.03
N ALA A 51 3.76 -17.23 1.30
CA ALA A 51 3.87 -18.33 2.25
C ALA A 51 2.48 -18.65 2.82
N ASN A 52 1.92 -17.76 3.64
CA ASN A 52 0.61 -17.95 4.27
C ASN A 52 -0.08 -16.65 4.72
N GLN A 53 0.52 -15.48 4.45
CA GLN A 53 0.05 -14.18 4.92
C GLN A 53 -0.22 -13.22 3.76
N ILE A 54 -1.28 -12.41 3.88
CA ILE A 54 -1.57 -11.29 2.97
C ILE A 54 -2.01 -10.04 3.74
N PHE A 55 -1.84 -8.88 3.11
CA PHE A 55 -2.59 -7.67 3.44
C PHE A 55 -3.84 -7.59 2.58
N LEU A 56 -4.97 -7.20 3.17
CA LEU A 56 -6.22 -6.97 2.44
C LEU A 56 -6.66 -5.53 2.62
N THR A 57 -6.75 -4.78 1.52
CA THR A 57 -7.15 -3.36 1.53
C THR A 57 -8.41 -3.14 0.70
N THR A 58 -9.06 -2.00 0.89
CA THR A 58 -10.19 -1.63 0.03
C THR A 58 -9.73 -1.40 -1.41
N ALA A 59 -10.61 -1.72 -2.37
CA ALA A 59 -10.41 -1.50 -3.79
C ALA A 59 -10.79 -0.08 -4.25
N ASN A 60 -11.25 0.77 -3.32
CA ASN A 60 -11.61 2.17 -3.59
C ASN A 60 -10.36 3.01 -3.91
N GLU A 61 -10.32 3.60 -5.11
CA GLU A 61 -9.20 4.42 -5.60
C GLU A 61 -9.00 5.72 -4.82
N GLN A 62 -9.95 6.10 -3.99
CA GLN A 62 -9.85 7.28 -3.14
C GLN A 62 -9.24 6.96 -1.77
N SER A 63 -8.97 5.69 -1.48
CA SER A 63 -8.31 5.27 -0.24
C SER A 63 -6.79 5.14 -0.41
N PRO A 64 -6.00 5.86 0.39
CA PRO A 64 -4.54 5.71 0.44
C PRO A 64 -4.09 4.62 1.44
N ASP A 65 -5.01 3.81 1.98
CA ASP A 65 -4.67 2.81 2.99
C ASP A 65 -3.65 1.78 2.45
N ALA A 66 -3.83 1.36 1.19
CA ALA A 66 -2.87 0.51 0.48
C ALA A 66 -1.48 1.16 0.33
N LEU A 67 -1.43 2.47 0.11
CA LEU A 67 -0.15 3.18 0.00
C LEU A 67 0.62 3.16 1.33
N SER A 68 -0.09 3.32 2.45
CA SER A 68 0.55 3.37 3.78
C SER A 68 1.18 2.04 4.18
N ILE A 69 0.59 0.91 3.80
CA ILE A 69 1.14 -0.44 4.10
C ILE A 69 2.20 -0.90 3.08
N ALA A 70 2.24 -0.28 1.89
CA ALA A 70 3.12 -0.69 0.79
C ALA A 70 4.61 -0.81 1.15
N PRO A 71 5.23 0.10 1.95
CA PRO A 71 6.63 -0.05 2.33
C PRO A 71 6.91 -1.33 3.12
N TYR A 72 6.02 -1.66 4.06
CA TYR A 72 6.12 -2.86 4.87
C TYR A 72 5.86 -4.13 4.06
N ALA A 73 4.82 -4.10 3.23
CA ALA A 73 4.49 -5.18 2.31
C ALA A 73 5.68 -5.50 1.38
N GLY A 74 6.33 -4.48 0.82
CA GLY A 74 7.55 -4.63 0.03
C GLY A 74 8.72 -5.15 0.85
N LEU A 75 8.90 -4.68 2.09
CA LEU A 75 10.03 -5.07 2.94
C LEU A 75 9.96 -6.56 3.31
N LYS A 76 8.74 -7.04 3.57
CA LYS A 76 8.48 -8.43 3.97
C LYS A 76 8.06 -9.35 2.82
N GLN A 77 7.94 -8.81 1.60
CA GLN A 77 7.42 -9.53 0.43
C GLN A 77 6.04 -10.16 0.70
N ILE A 78 5.17 -9.43 1.40
CA ILE A 78 3.80 -9.85 1.69
C ILE A 78 2.86 -9.24 0.64
N PRO A 79 2.09 -10.04 -0.11
CA PRO A 79 1.19 -9.50 -1.11
C PRO A 79 0.06 -8.64 -0.53
N ILE A 80 -0.31 -7.60 -1.29
CA ILE A 80 -1.50 -6.79 -1.04
C ILE A 80 -2.60 -7.23 -2.00
N LEU A 81 -3.70 -7.74 -1.46
CA LEU A 81 -4.94 -8.00 -2.20
C LEU A 81 -5.98 -6.93 -1.93
N LEU A 82 -6.98 -6.87 -2.82
CA LEU A 82 -8.05 -5.88 -2.77
C LEU A 82 -9.39 -6.55 -2.43
N THR A 83 -10.25 -5.83 -1.72
CA THR A 83 -11.63 -6.25 -1.46
C THR A 83 -12.62 -5.11 -1.68
N ARG A 84 -13.88 -5.46 -1.94
CA ARG A 84 -15.00 -4.52 -1.75
C ARG A 84 -15.27 -4.39 -0.26
N ARG A 85 -16.05 -3.38 0.12
CA ARG A 85 -16.40 -3.13 1.52
C ARG A 85 -16.96 -4.37 2.21
N ASP A 86 -17.93 -5.02 1.57
CA ASP A 86 -18.75 -6.07 2.21
C ASP A 86 -18.58 -7.47 1.56
N GLN A 87 -17.79 -7.59 0.49
CA GLN A 87 -17.70 -8.84 -0.29
C GLN A 87 -16.29 -9.11 -0.83
N LEU A 88 -15.75 -10.28 -0.52
CA LEU A 88 -14.58 -10.83 -1.21
C LEU A 88 -14.98 -11.23 -2.64
N SER A 89 -14.17 -10.85 -3.61
CA SER A 89 -14.34 -11.33 -4.99
C SER A 89 -13.97 -12.81 -5.10
N LYS A 90 -14.57 -13.53 -6.05
CA LYS A 90 -14.28 -14.95 -6.26
C LYS A 90 -12.78 -15.21 -6.47
N THR A 91 -12.10 -14.36 -7.22
CA THR A 91 -10.65 -14.48 -7.50
C THR A 91 -9.80 -14.41 -6.22
N VAL A 92 -10.19 -13.55 -5.26
CA VAL A 92 -9.52 -13.45 -3.96
C VAL A 92 -9.82 -14.66 -3.07
N VAL A 93 -11.08 -15.12 -3.06
CA VAL A 93 -11.47 -16.35 -2.33
C VAL A 93 -10.67 -17.56 -2.85
N ASP A 94 -10.64 -17.75 -4.17
CA ASP A 94 -9.90 -18.84 -4.81
C ASP A 94 -8.41 -18.77 -4.48
N PHE A 95 -7.82 -17.57 -4.45
CA PHE A 95 -6.42 -17.37 -4.08
C PHE A 95 -6.15 -17.74 -2.61
N ILE A 96 -7.01 -17.31 -1.68
CA ILE A 96 -6.89 -17.62 -0.24
C ILE A 96 -6.90 -19.13 -0.02
N VAL A 97 -7.88 -19.82 -0.61
CA VAL A 97 -8.03 -21.28 -0.47
C VAL A 97 -6.87 -22.02 -1.11
N ARG A 98 -6.51 -21.68 -2.36
CA ARG A 98 -5.44 -22.38 -3.10
C ARG A 98 -4.09 -22.28 -2.41
N ASN A 99 -3.78 -21.13 -1.81
CA ASN A 99 -2.50 -20.88 -1.16
C ASN A 99 -2.51 -21.14 0.35
N ASN A 100 -3.60 -21.71 0.89
CA ASN A 100 -3.74 -21.97 2.33
C ASN A 100 -3.42 -20.75 3.20
N ILE A 101 -3.87 -19.57 2.78
CA ILE A 101 -3.65 -18.33 3.52
C ILE A 101 -4.33 -18.44 4.88
N ASN A 102 -3.55 -18.31 5.95
CA ASN A 102 -4.02 -18.48 7.32
C ASN A 102 -3.93 -17.20 8.16
N HIS A 103 -3.25 -16.17 7.65
CA HIS A 103 -3.10 -14.86 8.28
C HIS A 103 -3.48 -13.76 7.31
N VAL A 104 -4.52 -13.00 7.65
CA VAL A 104 -4.93 -11.81 6.90
C VAL A 104 -4.92 -10.61 7.83
N THR A 105 -4.24 -9.54 7.41
CA THR A 105 -4.33 -8.24 8.09
C THR A 105 -5.14 -7.28 7.22
N LEU A 106 -6.30 -6.87 7.73
CA LEU A 106 -7.16 -5.87 7.10
C LEU A 106 -6.56 -4.48 7.33
N ILE A 107 -6.32 -3.73 6.25
CA ILE A 107 -5.81 -2.36 6.34
C ILE A 107 -6.95 -1.39 5.97
N GLY A 108 -7.43 -0.68 6.99
CA GLY A 108 -8.56 0.23 6.89
C GLY A 108 -9.69 -0.10 7.87
N GLY A 109 -10.45 0.94 8.24
CA GLY A 109 -11.57 0.82 9.17
C GLY A 109 -12.80 0.14 8.55
N THR A 110 -13.84 -0.05 9.37
CA THR A 110 -15.09 -0.76 8.99
C THR A 110 -15.88 -0.06 7.88
N GLN A 111 -15.67 1.25 7.69
CA GLN A 111 -16.27 1.98 6.57
C GLN A 111 -15.67 1.58 5.21
N ALA A 112 -14.38 1.19 5.18
CA ALA A 112 -13.68 0.77 3.97
C ALA A 112 -13.75 -0.74 3.75
N ILE A 113 -13.71 -1.51 4.83
CA ILE A 113 -13.73 -2.99 4.87
C ILE A 113 -14.57 -3.39 6.09
N SER A 114 -15.82 -3.78 5.89
CA SER A 114 -16.74 -4.10 6.97
C SER A 114 -16.41 -5.43 7.66
N ASP A 115 -17.13 -5.74 8.72
CA ASP A 115 -16.90 -6.98 9.49
C ASP A 115 -17.43 -8.23 8.76
N GLN A 116 -18.30 -8.06 7.76
CA GLN A 116 -18.70 -9.12 6.83
C GLN A 116 -17.49 -9.73 6.10
N ILE A 117 -16.45 -8.95 5.83
CA ILE A 117 -15.21 -9.49 5.25
C ILE A 117 -14.50 -10.41 6.25
N ARG A 118 -14.44 -10.03 7.54
CA ARG A 118 -13.86 -10.87 8.59
C ARG A 118 -14.63 -12.18 8.75
N GLU A 119 -15.95 -12.15 8.68
CA GLU A 119 -16.79 -13.35 8.69
C GLU A 119 -16.50 -14.25 7.49
N GLN A 120 -16.44 -13.69 6.27
CA GLN A 120 -16.09 -14.45 5.06
C GLN A 120 -14.70 -15.08 5.15
N LEU A 121 -13.70 -14.35 5.65
CA LEU A 121 -12.35 -14.88 5.87
C LEU A 121 -12.35 -16.03 6.90
N SER A 122 -13.13 -15.90 7.97
CA SER A 122 -13.26 -16.93 9.00
C SER A 122 -13.90 -18.21 8.43
N ALA A 123 -14.92 -18.06 7.59
CA ALA A 123 -15.57 -19.17 6.88
C ALA A 123 -14.63 -19.89 5.90
N LEU A 124 -13.56 -19.22 5.44
CA LEU A 124 -12.49 -19.80 4.62
C LEU A 124 -11.37 -20.44 5.47
N ASN A 125 -11.56 -20.60 6.78
CA ASN A 125 -10.57 -21.13 7.73
C ASN A 125 -9.31 -20.26 7.91
N VAL A 126 -9.37 -18.96 7.62
CA VAL A 126 -8.32 -18.02 8.00
C VAL A 126 -8.32 -17.90 9.53
N ARG A 127 -7.21 -18.30 10.17
CA ARG A 127 -7.13 -18.41 11.63
C ARG A 127 -6.80 -17.08 12.31
N THR A 128 -5.94 -16.29 11.67
CA THR A 128 -5.49 -15.01 12.19
C THR A 128 -6.05 -13.90 11.32
N ILE A 129 -7.02 -13.14 11.84
CA ILE A 129 -7.59 -11.99 11.16
C ILE A 129 -7.40 -10.76 12.05
N GLU A 130 -6.44 -9.92 11.68
CA GLU A 130 -6.11 -8.66 12.35
C GLU A 130 -6.67 -7.48 11.56
N ARG A 131 -6.83 -6.33 12.21
CA ARG A 131 -7.17 -5.06 11.55
C ARG A 131 -6.24 -3.96 12.04
N ILE A 132 -5.71 -3.18 11.10
CA ILE A 132 -4.99 -1.94 11.37
C ILE A 132 -5.80 -0.80 10.78
N SER A 133 -6.26 0.10 11.63
CA SER A 133 -7.04 1.28 11.24
C SER A 133 -6.92 2.38 12.28
N GLY A 134 -6.91 3.63 11.84
CA GLY A 134 -7.23 4.78 12.69
C GLY A 134 -8.61 5.35 12.33
N ASP A 135 -9.03 6.37 13.06
CA ASP A 135 -10.30 7.09 12.82
C ASP A 135 -10.29 7.82 11.47
N THR A 136 -9.10 8.16 10.98
CA THR A 136 -8.86 8.81 9.70
C THR A 136 -7.80 8.04 8.91
N ARG A 137 -7.70 8.31 7.59
CA ARG A 137 -6.62 7.81 6.74
C ARG A 137 -5.23 8.16 7.28
N PHE A 138 -5.10 9.34 7.90
CA PHE A 138 -3.86 9.80 8.52
C PHE A 138 -3.55 8.97 9.76
N GLY A 139 -4.55 8.75 10.61
CA GLY A 139 -4.45 7.86 11.77
C GLY A 139 -4.10 6.41 11.36
N THR A 140 -4.67 5.88 10.28
CA THR A 140 -4.30 4.54 9.76
C THR A 140 -2.82 4.48 9.40
N SER A 141 -2.26 5.51 8.73
CA SER A 141 -0.83 5.55 8.41
C SER A 141 0.06 5.55 9.65
N VAL A 142 -0.34 6.27 10.70
CA VAL A 142 0.33 6.25 12.01
C VAL A 142 0.24 4.87 12.67
N LYS A 143 -0.94 4.25 12.69
CA LYS A 143 -1.14 2.92 13.28
C LYS A 143 -0.32 1.84 12.59
N ILE A 144 -0.10 1.95 11.27
CA ILE A 144 0.81 1.06 10.53
C ILE A 144 2.26 1.28 10.98
N ALA A 145 2.70 2.53 11.08
CA ALA A 145 4.05 2.86 11.56
C ALA A 145 4.30 2.35 12.98
N GLU A 146 3.33 2.49 13.88
CA GLU A 146 3.39 1.97 15.26
C GLU A 146 3.43 0.43 15.28
N ARG A 147 2.53 -0.23 14.53
CA ARG A 147 2.41 -1.69 14.53
C ARG A 147 3.68 -2.41 14.10
N TYR A 148 4.46 -1.77 13.22
CA TYR A 148 5.67 -2.32 12.61
C TYR A 148 6.92 -1.51 12.96
N ALA A 149 6.89 -0.75 14.06
CA ALA A 149 7.98 0.15 14.46
C ALA A 149 9.35 -0.55 14.57
N SER A 150 9.38 -1.82 15.02
CA SER A 150 10.63 -2.59 15.15
C SER A 150 11.28 -2.97 13.81
N ASP A 151 10.52 -2.94 12.72
CA ASP A 151 10.99 -3.26 11.37
C ASP A 151 11.37 -2.01 10.57
N PHE A 152 10.84 -0.84 10.99
CA PHE A 152 11.08 0.44 10.37
C PHE A 152 12.28 1.17 10.98
N ASP A 153 12.95 1.96 10.15
CA ASP A 153 13.98 2.91 10.55
C ASP A 153 13.41 4.33 10.52
N PHE A 154 13.04 4.85 11.68
CA PHE A 154 12.47 6.20 11.81
C PHE A 154 13.49 7.33 11.60
N SER A 155 14.75 7.03 11.28
CA SER A 155 15.66 8.05 10.71
C SER A 155 15.25 8.46 9.29
N ASN A 156 14.40 7.67 8.63
CA ASN A 156 13.81 7.99 7.34
C ASN A 156 12.29 7.85 7.41
N ILE A 157 11.56 8.90 7.03
CA ILE A 157 10.09 8.85 6.93
C ILE A 157 9.68 9.41 5.58
N SER A 158 8.85 8.67 4.86
CA SER A 158 8.26 9.15 3.61
C SER A 158 6.91 9.80 3.90
N ILE A 159 6.66 10.98 3.32
CA ILE A 159 5.42 11.73 3.50
C ILE A 159 4.68 11.76 2.16
N ALA A 160 3.43 11.31 2.15
CA ALA A 160 2.57 11.34 0.98
C ALA A 160 1.26 12.09 1.27
N SER A 161 0.59 12.58 0.23
CA SER A 161 -0.74 13.16 0.41
C SER A 161 -1.75 12.07 0.67
N GLY A 162 -2.56 12.25 1.72
CA GLY A 162 -3.71 11.40 1.96
C GLY A 162 -4.86 11.64 0.98
N ARG A 163 -4.82 12.68 0.13
CA ARG A 163 -5.93 13.02 -0.80
C ARG A 163 -5.63 12.70 -2.26
N SER A 164 -4.40 12.94 -2.71
CA SER A 164 -3.94 12.67 -4.08
C SER A 164 -2.63 11.90 -4.01
N PHE A 165 -2.73 10.57 -3.99
CA PHE A 165 -1.63 9.69 -3.63
C PHE A 165 -0.99 8.97 -4.83
N ILE A 166 -1.48 9.22 -6.05
CA ILE A 166 -0.98 8.60 -7.28
C ILE A 166 0.51 8.90 -7.46
N ASP A 167 0.92 10.16 -7.23
CA ASP A 167 2.32 10.60 -7.31
C ASP A 167 3.23 9.93 -6.26
N ALA A 168 2.64 9.35 -5.21
CA ALA A 168 3.36 8.67 -4.15
C ALA A 168 3.53 7.16 -4.38
N LEU A 169 2.75 6.55 -5.28
CA LEU A 169 2.88 5.12 -5.61
C LEU A 169 4.29 4.76 -6.11
N PRO A 170 4.94 5.54 -7.00
CA PRO A 170 6.32 5.25 -7.42
C PRO A 170 7.34 5.39 -6.27
N GLY A 171 6.98 6.08 -5.18
CA GLY A 171 7.81 6.26 -4.01
C GLY A 171 7.75 5.10 -3.00
N SER A 172 6.77 4.19 -3.11
CA SER A 172 6.66 3.07 -2.17
C SER A 172 7.86 2.11 -2.19
N PRO A 173 8.43 1.73 -3.36
CA PRO A 173 9.64 0.92 -3.39
C PRO A 173 10.83 1.63 -2.73
N TYR A 174 10.98 2.94 -2.94
CA TYR A 174 12.01 3.74 -2.26
C TYR A 174 11.83 3.70 -0.75
N ALA A 175 10.62 3.97 -0.25
CA ALA A 175 10.32 3.91 1.18
C ALA A 175 10.61 2.53 1.76
N SER A 176 10.25 1.46 1.04
CA SER A 176 10.56 0.08 1.42
C SER A 176 12.07 -0.19 1.54
N MET A 177 12.86 0.27 0.56
CA MET A 177 14.33 0.13 0.56
C MET A 177 14.99 0.88 1.72
N GLN A 178 14.44 2.04 2.10
CA GLN A 178 14.91 2.82 3.26
C GLN A 178 14.37 2.29 4.60
N LYS A 179 13.56 1.22 4.59
CA LYS A 179 12.77 0.79 5.76
C LYS A 179 11.99 1.95 6.39
N ALA A 180 11.54 2.88 5.57
CA ALA A 180 10.82 4.07 5.99
C ALA A 180 9.31 3.81 5.95
N PRO A 181 8.54 4.15 7.01
CA PRO A 181 7.10 4.18 6.90
C PRO A 181 6.66 5.29 5.93
N ILE A 182 5.49 5.12 5.30
CA ILE A 182 4.78 6.21 4.64
C ILE A 182 3.74 6.75 5.60
N LEU A 183 3.90 8.00 6.01
CA LEU A 183 2.86 8.75 6.73
C LEU A 183 2.11 9.65 5.76
N LEU A 184 0.81 9.82 6.01
CA LEU A 184 -0.05 10.63 5.18
C LEU A 184 -0.26 12.02 5.79
N THR A 185 -0.25 13.05 4.96
CA THR A 185 -0.59 14.42 5.36
C THR A 185 -1.67 15.01 4.46
N ASP A 186 -2.30 16.11 4.88
CA ASP A 186 -3.17 16.89 4.01
C ASP A 186 -2.34 17.88 3.19
N ARG A 187 -2.93 18.42 2.10
CA ARG A 187 -2.25 19.34 1.20
C ARG A 187 -1.76 20.59 1.93
N THR A 188 -2.60 21.17 2.79
CA THR A 188 -2.41 22.48 3.41
C THR A 188 -2.39 22.44 4.93
N ARG A 189 -2.35 21.25 5.55
CA ARG A 189 -2.30 21.10 7.01
C ARG A 189 -1.69 19.75 7.40
N LEU A 190 -0.78 19.76 8.37
CA LEU A 190 -0.35 18.55 9.06
C LEU A 190 -1.47 18.03 9.99
N PRO A 191 -2.00 16.80 9.78
CA PRO A 191 -3.00 16.21 10.67
C PRO A 191 -2.47 16.04 12.09
N MET A 192 -3.34 16.25 13.08
CA MET A 192 -2.96 16.22 14.50
C MET A 192 -2.41 14.84 14.90
N GLU A 193 -2.99 13.76 14.38
CA GLU A 193 -2.57 12.39 14.67
C GLU A 193 -1.12 12.14 14.25
N VAL A 194 -0.69 12.72 13.13
CA VAL A 194 0.68 12.59 12.60
C VAL A 194 1.63 13.46 13.41
N ARG A 195 1.25 14.73 13.67
CA ARG A 195 2.02 15.65 14.51
C ARG A 195 2.29 15.07 15.89
N SER A 196 1.24 14.63 16.59
CA SER A 196 1.36 14.07 17.94
C SER A 196 2.21 12.80 17.96
N TRP A 197 2.08 11.94 16.96
CA TRP A 197 2.94 10.76 16.86
C TRP A 197 4.41 11.15 16.66
N MET A 198 4.72 12.10 15.78
CA MET A 198 6.10 12.58 15.56
C MET A 198 6.73 13.15 16.84
N GLU A 199 5.97 13.96 17.58
CA GLU A 199 6.39 14.51 18.87
C GLU A 199 6.67 13.40 19.91
N GLN A 200 5.81 12.37 19.96
CA GLN A 200 5.98 11.22 20.85
C GLN A 200 7.20 10.37 20.51
N GLN A 201 7.52 10.18 19.22
CA GLN A 201 8.70 9.44 18.78
C GLN A 201 10.02 10.20 19.03
N ARG A 202 9.97 11.48 19.40
CA ARG A 202 11.15 12.33 19.65
C ARG A 202 12.13 12.32 18.47
N LEU A 203 11.57 12.44 17.26
CA LEU A 203 12.32 12.46 16.01
C LEU A 203 13.28 13.66 16.00
N SER A 204 14.57 13.40 16.21
CA SER A 204 15.61 14.45 16.32
C SER A 204 16.68 14.37 15.22
N ARG A 205 16.64 13.31 14.40
CA ARG A 205 17.55 13.05 13.27
C ARG A 205 16.82 12.35 12.11
N THR A 206 15.59 12.76 11.86
CA THR A 206 14.75 12.13 10.84
C THR A 206 14.81 12.92 9.54
N THR A 207 15.08 12.23 8.44
CA THR A 207 14.96 12.75 7.10
C THR A 207 13.55 12.49 6.58
N PHE A 208 12.84 13.56 6.23
CA PHE A 208 11.52 13.47 5.63
C PHE A 208 11.61 13.54 4.10
N THR A 209 11.19 12.47 3.43
CA THR A 209 11.11 12.42 1.96
C THR A 209 9.68 12.65 1.51
N PHE A 210 9.41 13.76 0.81
CA PHE A 210 8.07 14.06 0.30
C PHE A 210 7.83 13.40 -1.06
N LEU A 211 6.83 12.51 -1.09
CA LEU A 211 6.40 11.79 -2.27
C LEU A 211 5.31 12.58 -3.00
N GLY A 212 5.74 13.53 -3.83
CA GLY A 212 4.87 14.40 -4.63
C GLY A 212 5.38 15.84 -4.70
N GLY A 213 4.84 16.60 -5.66
CA GLY A 213 5.20 18.02 -5.85
C GLY A 213 4.57 18.97 -4.82
N TYR A 214 4.97 20.24 -4.89
CA TYR A 214 4.42 21.31 -4.03
C TYR A 214 2.92 21.58 -4.25
N GLY A 215 2.37 21.17 -5.40
CA GLY A 215 0.93 21.23 -5.66
C GLY A 215 0.11 20.26 -4.78
N VAL A 216 0.73 19.17 -4.32
CA VAL A 216 0.10 18.07 -3.58
C VAL A 216 0.36 18.15 -2.06
N ILE A 217 1.53 18.65 -1.66
CA ILE A 217 1.91 18.98 -0.28
C ILE A 217 2.62 20.33 -0.30
N THR A 218 2.00 21.37 0.27
CA THR A 218 2.52 22.73 0.16
C THR A 218 3.81 22.93 0.96
N ASP A 219 4.55 24.00 0.63
CA ASP A 219 5.79 24.34 1.31
C ASP A 219 5.58 24.63 2.80
N GLU A 220 4.43 25.23 3.16
CA GLU A 220 4.05 25.48 4.55
C GLU A 220 3.95 24.17 5.34
N VAL A 221 3.26 23.16 4.80
CA VAL A 221 3.15 21.85 5.45
C VAL A 221 4.48 21.14 5.53
N ARG A 222 5.34 21.25 4.50
CA ARG A 222 6.67 20.62 4.51
C ARG A 222 7.54 21.17 5.63
N LYS A 223 7.50 22.49 5.86
CA LYS A 223 8.22 23.13 6.96
C LYS A 223 7.77 22.64 8.34
N GLU A 224 6.53 22.16 8.47
CA GLU A 224 6.05 21.55 9.72
C GLU A 224 6.74 20.22 10.05
N PHE A 225 7.50 19.62 9.14
CA PHE A 225 8.31 18.42 9.38
C PHE A 225 9.80 18.72 9.62
N LEU A 226 10.23 19.98 9.51
CA LEU A 226 11.64 20.38 9.61
C LEU A 226 12.02 20.95 10.97
N TYR A 227 11.17 20.75 12.00
CA TYR A 227 11.41 21.20 13.37
C TYR A 227 12.53 20.42 14.05
#